data_AF-A0A6N7HNZ4-F1
#
_entry.id   AF-A0A6N7HNZ4-F1
#
_cell.length_a   1.000
_cell.length_b   1.000
_cell.length_c   1.000
_cell.angle_alpha   90.00
_cell.angle_beta   90.00
_cell.angle_gamma   90.00
#
_symmetry.space_group_name_H-M   'P 1'
#
loop_
_entity.id
_entity.type
_entity.pdbx_description
1 polymer ?
#
loop_
_entity_poly.entity_id
_entity_poly.type
_entity_poly.pdbx_seq_one_letter_code
_entity_poly.pdbx_strand_id
1 'polypeptide(L)'
;MDPDPHYAHDLALRSYVEAVARRLGVEPAATWTEYGPPSAAYIALANRAAEYPGRFLMLQWTSDRGWALAVEPEGAERPMELAAWPDTVRPDPGELVADVRRTLTPVPGVSVGLPEGGRPCAR
;
A
#
# COMPACT_ATOMS: atom_id res chain seq x y z
N MET A 1 12.27 -25.71 22.39
CA MET A 1 11.50 -24.48 22.64
C MET A 1 10.99 -24.07 21.29
N ASP A 2 9.72 -24.38 20.99
CA ASP A 2 9.05 -23.81 19.82
C ASP A 2 8.89 -22.31 20.03
N PRO A 3 9.02 -21.50 18.97
CA PRO A 3 8.73 -20.07 19.08
C PRO A 3 7.27 -19.88 19.49
N ASP A 4 7.02 -18.86 20.30
CA ASP A 4 5.67 -18.39 20.58
C ASP A 4 4.91 -18.15 19.25
N PRO A 5 3.67 -18.63 19.10
CA PRO A 5 2.95 -18.55 17.84
C PRO A 5 2.69 -17.10 17.39
N HIS A 6 2.52 -16.15 18.32
CA HIS A 6 2.35 -14.74 17.98
C HIS A 6 3.65 -14.19 17.36
N TYR A 7 4.80 -14.52 17.95
CA TYR A 7 6.10 -14.20 17.37
C TYR A 7 6.30 -14.83 15.97
N ALA A 8 5.90 -16.08 15.78
CA ALA A 8 5.99 -16.74 14.47
C ALA A 8 5.13 -16.05 13.40
N HIS A 9 3.93 -15.60 13.75
CA HIS A 9 3.04 -14.90 12.82
C HIS A 9 3.53 -13.49 12.47
N ASP A 10 4.02 -12.74 13.45
CA ASP A 10 4.64 -11.43 13.24
C ASP A 10 5.85 -11.55 12.29
N LEU A 11 6.74 -12.50 12.55
CA LEU A 11 7.89 -12.78 11.69
C LEU A 11 7.47 -13.18 10.27
N ALA A 12 6.42 -13.99 10.12
CA ALA A 12 5.91 -14.39 8.82
C ALA A 12 5.32 -13.22 8.03
N LEU A 13 4.56 -12.34 8.70
CA LEU A 13 4.04 -11.12 8.08
C LEU A 13 5.18 -10.20 7.63
N ARG A 14 6.12 -9.92 8.52
CA ARG A 14 7.31 -9.12 8.21
C ARG A 14 8.10 -9.69 7.03
N SER A 15 8.38 -10.99 7.05
CA SER A 15 9.13 -11.66 5.98
C SER A 15 8.43 -11.56 4.62
N TYR A 16 7.10 -11.70 4.62
CA TYR A 16 6.29 -11.52 3.42
C TYR A 16 6.36 -10.07 2.89
N VAL A 17 6.19 -9.08 3.77
CA VAL A 17 6.20 -7.65 3.40
C VAL A 17 7.58 -7.23 2.88
N GLU A 18 8.65 -7.68 3.52
CA GLU A 18 10.02 -7.44 3.03
C GLU A 18 10.26 -8.09 1.66
N ALA A 19 9.68 -9.27 1.38
CA ALA A 19 9.79 -9.91 0.08
C ALA A 19 9.07 -9.12 -1.02
N VAL A 20 7.89 -8.55 -0.73
CA VAL A 20 7.18 -7.65 -1.63
C VAL A 20 8.00 -6.37 -1.86
N ALA A 21 8.50 -5.75 -0.79
CA ALA A 21 9.30 -4.52 -0.87
C ALA A 21 10.55 -4.69 -1.74
N ARG A 22 11.33 -5.76 -1.52
CA ARG A 22 12.51 -6.07 -2.33
C ARG A 22 12.17 -6.23 -3.82
N ARG A 23 11.04 -6.87 -4.15
CA ARG A 23 10.58 -7.03 -5.53
C ARG A 23 10.12 -5.71 -6.16
N LEU A 24 9.64 -4.76 -5.36
CA LEU A 24 9.35 -3.39 -5.77
C LEU A 24 10.60 -2.50 -5.89
N GLY A 25 11.77 -2.98 -5.45
CA GLY A 25 12.99 -2.17 -5.39
C GLY A 25 13.03 -1.21 -4.19
N VAL A 26 12.29 -1.52 -3.13
CA VAL A 26 12.22 -0.75 -1.88
C VAL A 26 13.04 -1.45 -0.80
N GLU A 27 13.82 -0.67 -0.06
CA GLU A 27 14.60 -1.16 1.08
C GLU A 27 13.70 -1.68 2.21
N PRO A 28 14.04 -2.77 2.92
CA PRO A 28 13.26 -3.28 4.04
C PRO A 28 12.99 -2.24 5.15
N ALA A 29 13.88 -1.25 5.32
CA ALA A 29 13.71 -0.17 6.29
C ALA A 29 12.52 0.77 5.97
N ALA A 30 12.03 0.75 4.72
CA ALA A 30 10.85 1.48 4.28
C ALA A 30 9.56 0.64 4.39
N THR A 31 9.57 -0.38 5.25
CA THR A 31 8.41 -1.21 5.56
C THR A 31 8.05 -1.13 7.03
N TRP A 32 6.77 -1.34 7.33
CA TRP A 32 6.26 -1.46 8.68
C TRP A 32 5.20 -2.54 8.75
N THR A 33 5.15 -3.27 9.86
CA THR A 33 4.14 -4.30 10.13
C THR A 33 3.69 -4.22 11.58
N GLU A 34 2.42 -4.50 11.80
CA GLU A 34 1.84 -4.70 13.12
C GLU A 34 0.99 -5.96 13.08
N TYR A 35 1.30 -6.92 13.96
CA TYR A 35 0.51 -8.11 14.13
C TYR A 35 -0.54 -7.89 15.24
N GLY A 36 -1.81 -8.09 14.91
CA GLY A 36 -2.94 -7.82 15.78
C GLY A 36 -4.29 -7.99 15.07
N PRO A 37 -5.43 -7.68 15.71
CA PRO A 37 -6.72 -7.59 15.05
C PRO A 37 -7.15 -6.12 14.79
N PRO A 38 -7.16 -5.63 13.53
CA PRO A 38 -6.58 -6.26 12.34
C PRO A 38 -5.06 -6.15 12.32
N SER A 39 -4.40 -7.06 11.60
CA SER A 39 -2.98 -6.94 11.35
C SER A 39 -2.79 -5.94 10.23
N ALA A 40 -1.71 -5.18 10.27
CA ALA A 40 -1.45 -4.11 9.31
C ALA A 40 -0.03 -4.21 8.74
N ALA A 41 0.12 -3.75 7.51
CA ALA A 41 1.41 -3.57 6.88
C ALA A 41 1.41 -2.35 5.97
N TYR A 42 2.58 -1.75 5.80
CA TYR A 42 2.80 -0.60 4.95
C TYR A 42 4.18 -0.71 4.30
N ILE A 43 4.27 -0.28 3.03
CA ILE A 43 5.51 -0.13 2.27
C ILE A 43 5.52 1.27 1.67
N ALA A 44 6.50 2.09 2.05
CA ALA A 44 6.74 3.40 1.44
C ALA A 44 7.28 3.21 0.02
N LEU A 45 6.65 3.82 -0.99
CA LEU A 45 7.12 3.74 -2.37
C LEU A 45 7.85 5.04 -2.73
N ALA A 46 9.07 4.91 -3.24
CA ALA A 46 9.85 6.07 -3.71
C ALA A 46 9.22 6.75 -4.95
N ASN A 47 8.29 6.06 -5.63
CA ASN A 47 7.51 6.62 -6.73
C ASN A 47 6.66 7.80 -6.26
N ARG A 48 6.69 8.87 -7.06
CA ARG A 48 5.78 10.00 -6.90
C ARG A 48 4.53 9.76 -7.72
N ALA A 49 3.38 10.13 -7.17
CA ALA A 49 2.13 10.04 -7.91
C ALA A 49 2.16 11.06 -9.06
N ALA A 50 2.00 10.61 -10.31
CA ALA A 50 2.03 11.49 -11.47
C ALA A 50 0.91 12.56 -11.40
N GLU A 51 -0.25 12.16 -10.87
CA GLU A 51 -1.43 13.01 -10.71
C GLU A 51 -1.39 13.87 -9.43
N TYR A 52 -0.45 13.61 -8.50
CA TYR A 52 -0.29 14.36 -7.25
C TYR A 52 1.18 14.79 -7.07
N PRO A 53 1.60 15.88 -7.74
CA PRO A 53 2.99 16.33 -7.74
C PRO A 53 3.54 16.55 -6.33
N GLY A 54 4.71 15.97 -6.05
CA GLY A 54 5.38 16.10 -4.76
C GLY A 54 4.90 15.12 -3.69
N ARG A 55 3.84 14.35 -3.95
CA ARG A 55 3.32 13.34 -3.02
C ARG A 55 3.89 11.96 -3.32
N PHE A 56 4.22 11.22 -2.26
CA PHE A 56 4.67 9.84 -2.35
C PHE A 56 3.49 8.87 -2.43
N LEU A 57 3.78 7.65 -2.84
CA LEU A 57 2.83 6.56 -2.85
C LEU A 57 3.15 5.59 -1.71
N MET A 58 2.13 4.89 -1.25
CA MET A 58 2.29 3.80 -0.30
C MET A 58 1.46 2.61 -0.69
N LEU A 59 1.99 1.43 -0.41
CA LEU A 59 1.26 0.17 -0.50
C LEU A 59 0.88 -0.26 0.92
N GLN A 60 -0.41 -0.19 1.24
CA GLN A 60 -0.95 -0.51 2.55
C GLN A 60 -1.70 -1.85 2.52
N TRP A 61 -1.77 -2.50 3.67
CA TRP A 61 -2.52 -3.73 3.84
C TRP A 61 -3.13 -3.81 5.22
N THR A 62 -4.34 -4.34 5.31
CA THR A 62 -4.91 -4.82 6.58
C THR A 62 -5.52 -6.22 6.40
N SER A 63 -5.49 -7.03 7.46
CA SER A 63 -6.00 -8.41 7.41
C SER A 63 -7.48 -8.52 7.07
N ASP A 64 -8.25 -7.46 7.28
CA ASP A 64 -9.70 -7.38 7.00
C ASP A 64 -10.02 -6.77 5.63
N ARG A 65 -9.09 -6.03 4.99
CA ARG A 65 -9.35 -5.34 3.71
C ARG A 65 -8.45 -5.75 2.55
N GLY A 66 -7.35 -6.45 2.82
CA GLY A 66 -6.38 -6.79 1.79
C GLY A 66 -5.46 -5.61 1.44
N TRP A 67 -4.87 -5.66 0.25
CA TRP A 67 -3.87 -4.70 -0.21
C TRP A 67 -4.51 -3.51 -0.91
N ALA A 68 -3.95 -2.30 -0.73
CA ALA A 68 -4.33 -1.11 -1.48
C ALA A 68 -3.11 -0.23 -1.78
N LEU A 69 -3.06 0.30 -3.00
CA LEU A 69 -2.10 1.34 -3.40
C LEU A 69 -2.77 2.69 -3.15
N ALA A 70 -2.10 3.59 -2.44
CA ALA A 70 -2.64 4.90 -2.10
C ALA A 70 -1.59 6.01 -2.23
N VAL A 71 -2.05 7.25 -2.32
CA VAL A 71 -1.19 8.42 -2.03
C VAL A 71 -0.88 8.41 -0.53
N GLU A 72 0.39 8.59 -0.20
CA GLU A 72 0.83 8.68 1.19
C GLU A 72 0.21 9.94 1.85
N PRO A 73 -0.51 9.78 2.97
CA PRO A 73 -1.14 10.90 3.66
C PRO A 73 -0.08 11.79 4.32
N GLU A 74 -0.32 13.10 4.31
CA GLU A 74 0.48 14.06 5.08
C GLU A 74 -0.25 14.39 6.39
N GLY A 75 0.42 14.17 7.53
CA GLY A 75 -0.16 14.45 8.85
C GLY A 75 -1.40 13.61 9.15
N ALA A 76 -2.56 14.26 9.31
CA ALA A 76 -3.83 13.63 9.70
C ALA A 76 -4.77 13.36 8.50
N GLU A 77 -4.26 13.46 7.27
CA GLU A 77 -5.03 13.16 6.07
C GLU A 77 -5.47 11.70 6.00
N ARG A 78 -6.61 11.46 5.38
CA ARG A 78 -7.01 10.08 5.05
C ARG A 78 -6.27 9.61 3.79
N PRO A 79 -5.83 8.34 3.74
CA PRO A 79 -5.25 7.77 2.52
C PRO A 79 -6.20 7.91 1.34
N MET A 80 -5.66 8.34 0.20
CA MET A 80 -6.39 8.37 -1.07
C MET A 80 -6.00 7.14 -1.88
N GLU A 81 -6.88 6.15 -1.91
CA GLU A 81 -6.64 4.89 -2.62
C GLU A 81 -6.71 5.09 -4.14
N LEU A 82 -5.70 4.59 -4.84
CA LEU A 82 -5.60 4.55 -6.29
C LEU A 82 -6.05 3.19 -6.85
N ALA A 83 -5.83 2.12 -6.08
CA ALA A 83 -6.29 0.77 -6.39
C ALA A 83 -6.39 -0.07 -5.12
N ALA A 84 -7.27 -1.07 -5.12
CA ALA A 84 -7.44 -2.03 -4.04
C ALA A 84 -7.55 -3.46 -4.59
N TRP A 85 -7.02 -4.42 -3.82
CA TRP A 85 -6.99 -5.85 -4.11
C TRP A 85 -7.52 -6.63 -2.89
N PRO A 86 -8.85 -6.61 -2.65
CA PRO A 86 -9.45 -7.15 -1.44
C PRO A 86 -9.56 -8.69 -1.42
N ASP A 87 -9.62 -9.32 -2.60
CA ASP A 87 -9.93 -10.74 -2.73
C ASP A 87 -8.77 -11.66 -2.30
N THR A 88 -7.57 -11.11 -2.08
CA THR A 88 -6.40 -11.90 -1.67
C THR A 88 -5.67 -11.23 -0.51
N VAL A 89 -5.82 -11.83 0.68
CA VAL A 89 -5.23 -11.32 1.93
C VAL A 89 -3.69 -11.41 1.87
N ARG A 90 -3.10 -12.47 1.32
CA ARG A 90 -1.65 -12.59 1.07
C ARG A 90 -1.40 -13.27 -0.27
N PRO A 91 -1.43 -12.54 -1.39
CA PRO A 91 -1.16 -13.09 -2.73
C PRO A 91 0.28 -13.59 -2.84
N ASP A 92 0.62 -14.24 -3.96
CA ASP A 92 2.03 -14.40 -4.29
C ASP A 92 2.69 -13.01 -4.40
N PRO A 93 3.89 -12.78 -3.81
CA PRO A 93 4.56 -11.49 -3.90
C PRO A 93 4.83 -11.03 -5.34
N GLY A 94 5.00 -11.94 -6.30
CA GLY A 94 5.16 -11.62 -7.71
C GLY A 94 3.89 -11.08 -8.36
N GLU A 95 2.74 -11.69 -8.07
CA GLU A 95 1.43 -11.25 -8.56
C GLU A 95 1.09 -9.84 -8.07
N LEU A 96 1.21 -9.59 -6.76
CA LEU A 96 0.97 -8.27 -6.18
C LEU A 96 1.87 -7.20 -6.80
N VAL A 97 3.15 -7.51 -7.01
CA VAL A 97 4.09 -6.56 -7.61
C VAL A 97 3.77 -6.29 -9.08
N ALA A 98 3.33 -7.31 -9.82
CA ALA A 98 2.87 -7.13 -11.20
C ALA A 98 1.64 -6.20 -11.25
N ASP A 99 0.68 -6.40 -10.34
CA ASP A 99 -0.50 -5.55 -10.24
C ASP A 99 -0.16 -4.10 -9.85
N VAL A 100 0.71 -3.90 -8.86
CA VAL A 100 1.18 -2.56 -8.47
C VAL A 100 1.84 -1.86 -9.66
N ARG A 101 2.76 -2.54 -10.37
CA ARG A 101 3.44 -1.96 -11.55
C ARG A 101 2.48 -1.64 -12.68
N ARG A 102 1.48 -2.49 -12.90
CA ARG A 102 0.42 -2.27 -13.89
C ARG A 102 -0.39 -1.03 -13.56
N THR A 103 -0.74 -0.81 -12.29
CA THR A 103 -1.43 0.41 -11.85
C THR A 103 -0.56 1.66 -11.99
N LEU A 104 0.75 1.55 -11.74
CA LEU A 104 1.68 2.68 -11.86
C LEU A 104 2.07 3.02 -13.29
N THR A 105 1.82 2.14 -14.26
CA THR A 105 2.13 2.40 -15.66
C THR A 105 1.00 3.22 -16.27
N PRO A 106 1.22 4.50 -16.65
CA PRO A 106 0.17 5.28 -17.27
C PRO A 106 -0.25 4.62 -18.58
N VAL A 107 -1.55 4.43 -18.79
CA VAL A 107 -2.08 4.18 -20.12
C VAL A 107 -1.96 5.50 -20.89
N PRO A 108 -1.15 5.59 -21.96
CA PRO A 108 -1.09 6.81 -22.75
C PRO A 108 -2.47 7.12 -23.32
N GLY A 109 -3.03 8.28 -22.96
CA GLY A 109 -4.29 8.80 -23.50
C GLY A 109 -5.52 8.77 -22.58
N VAL A 110 -5.40 8.30 -21.33
CA VAL A 110 -6.50 8.38 -20.35
C VAL A 110 -6.21 9.50 -19.35
N SER A 111 -6.91 10.63 -19.50
CA SER A 111 -7.04 11.61 -18.43
C SER A 111 -8.11 11.11 -17.47
N VAL A 112 -7.74 10.59 -16.30
CA VAL A 112 -8.70 10.38 -15.22
C VAL A 112 -9.10 11.76 -14.72
N GLY A 113 -10.40 12.06 -14.76
CA GLY A 113 -10.93 13.29 -14.21
C GLY A 113 -10.68 13.31 -12.71
N LEU A 114 -10.05 14.38 -12.21
CA LEU A 114 -10.02 14.69 -10.78
C LEU A 114 -11.45 14.58 -10.22
N PRO A 115 -11.65 13.95 -9.04
CA PRO A 115 -12.95 14.00 -8.38
C PRO A 115 -13.29 15.46 -8.07
N GLU A 116 -14.26 16.01 -8.78
CA GLU A 116 -14.87 17.30 -8.42
C GLU A 116 -15.64 17.13 -7.11
N GLY A 117 -15.14 17.74 -6.03
CA GLY A 117 -15.89 17.89 -4.79
C GLY A 117 -14.98 18.19 -3.60
N GLY A 118 -15.09 19.30 -2.88
CA GLY A 118 -16.29 20.08 -2.62
C GLY A 118 -15.99 21.56 -2.40
N ARG A 119 -16.99 22.36 -2.78
CA ARG A 119 -17.07 23.79 -2.51
C ARG A 119 -17.07 24.02 -0.99
N PRO A 120 -16.35 25.02 -0.46
CA PRO A 120 -16.57 25.43 0.92
C PRO A 120 -17.97 26.02 1.06
N CYS A 121 -18.80 25.43 1.92
CA CYS A 121 -20.00 26.10 2.42
C CYS A 121 -19.56 27.34 3.20
N ALA A 122 -19.86 28.52 2.68
CA ALA A 122 -19.80 29.75 3.43
C ALA A 122 -20.93 29.79 4.47
N ARG A 123 -20.60 30.08 5.72
CA ARG A 123 -21.47 30.81 6.63
C ARG A 123 -20.66 31.58 7.66
#